data_AF-A0A1Y3KMB5-F1
#
_entry.id   AF-A0A1Y3KMB5-F1
#
_cell.length_a   1.000
_cell.length_b   1.000
_cell.length_c   1.000
_cell.angle_alpha   90.00
_cell.angle_beta   90.00
_cell.angle_gamma   90.00
#
_symmetry.space_group_name_H-M   'P 1'
#
loop_
_entity.id
_entity.type
_entity.pdbx_description
1 polymer ?
#
loop_
_entity_poly.entity_id
_entity_poly.type
_entity_poly.pdbx_seq_one_letter_code
_entity_poly.pdbx_strand_id
1 'polypeptide(L)'
;MQHWKRTTEIANRLFQQGDLVDARELYLQALALAQVLFERWQDADEAVAACVISHHNLADLHLRLKQPQESAEYLCAIHQRLLQASQDQRLSPLLRDAALRQSSKTYTELLNFISEYGQYPRTERLLYRQGAQPALFAGQEQLQPPALHYGTH
;
A
#
# COMPACT_ATOMS: atom_id res chain seq x y z
N MET A 1 4.21 12.84 17.12
CA MET A 1 4.14 13.59 15.86
C MET A 1 5.16 14.69 15.70
N GLN A 2 5.47 15.53 16.70
CA GLN A 2 6.44 16.63 16.50
C GLN A 2 7.81 16.15 16.00
N HIS A 3 8.33 15.04 16.56
CA HIS A 3 9.59 14.46 16.10
C HIS A 3 9.51 13.97 14.64
N TRP A 4 8.45 13.23 14.29
CA TRP A 4 8.19 12.81 12.91
C TRP A 4 8.12 14.00 11.94
N LYS A 5 7.34 15.05 12.27
CA LYS A 5 7.19 16.27 11.45
C LYS A 5 8.56 16.91 11.19
N ARG A 6 9.34 17.14 12.25
CA ARG A 6 10.68 17.73 12.14
C ARG A 6 11.63 16.89 11.29
N THR A 7 11.66 15.57 11.49
CA THR A 7 12.51 14.66 10.71
C THR A 7 12.13 14.69 9.23
N THR A 8 10.84 14.63 8.91
CA THR A 8 10.33 14.74 7.54
C THR A 8 10.65 16.09 6.90
N GLU A 9 10.54 17.20 7.62
CA GLU A 9 10.88 18.54 7.12
C GLU A 9 12.36 18.68 6.76
N ILE A 10 13.25 18.12 7.58
CA ILE A 10 14.70 18.11 7.30
C ILE A 10 14.99 17.22 6.10
N ALA A 11 14.39 16.02 6.04
CA ALA A 11 14.53 15.11 4.92
C ALA A 11 14.07 15.74 3.60
N ASN A 12 12.92 16.43 3.61
CA ASN A 12 12.41 17.16 2.45
C ASN A 12 13.39 18.23 1.98
N ARG A 13 14.04 18.95 2.89
CA ARG A 13 15.03 19.97 2.52
C ARG A 13 16.23 19.35 1.80
N LEU A 14 16.79 18.28 2.34
CA LEU A 14 17.90 17.54 1.73
C LEU A 14 17.51 16.95 0.38
N PHE A 15 16.30 16.37 0.29
CA PHE A 15 15.77 15.85 -0.96
C PHE A 15 15.70 16.95 -2.04
N GLN A 16 15.21 18.15 -1.71
CA GLN A 16 15.17 19.27 -2.65
C GLN A 16 16.58 19.72 -3.08
N GLN A 17 17.54 19.72 -2.16
CA GLN A 17 18.95 20.06 -2.42
C GLN A 17 19.68 19.02 -3.27
N GLY A 18 19.14 17.80 -3.38
CA GLY A 18 19.78 16.69 -4.10
C GLY A 18 20.68 15.83 -3.22
N ASP A 19 20.69 16.05 -1.91
CA ASP A 19 21.42 15.26 -0.92
C ASP A 19 20.63 13.97 -0.61
N LEU A 20 20.51 13.11 -1.62
CA LEU A 20 19.57 11.98 -1.61
C LEU A 20 19.95 10.88 -0.61
N VAL A 21 21.24 10.73 -0.28
CA VAL A 21 21.70 9.74 0.70
C VAL A 21 21.23 10.12 2.10
N ASP A 22 21.49 11.36 2.53
CA ASP A 22 21.09 11.85 3.84
C ASP A 22 19.56 11.98 3.94
N ALA A 23 18.90 12.41 2.85
CA ALA A 23 17.43 12.43 2.79
C ALA A 23 16.83 11.04 3.00
N ARG A 24 17.45 9.99 2.42
CA ARG A 24 17.00 8.61 2.58
C ARG A 24 17.11 8.15 4.02
N GLU A 25 18.21 8.43 4.70
CA GLU A 25 18.38 8.07 6.11
C GLU A 25 17.28 8.70 6.98
N LEU A 26 17.01 9.99 6.79
CA LEU A 26 15.99 10.69 7.56
C LEU A 26 14.57 10.22 7.19
N TYR A 27 14.28 9.92 5.93
CA TYR A 27 12.97 9.35 5.57
C TYR A 27 12.77 7.94 6.15
N LEU A 28 13.82 7.11 6.22
CA LEU A 28 13.75 5.82 6.91
C LEU A 28 13.47 5.99 8.40
N GLN A 29 14.09 6.97 9.06
CA GLN A 29 13.79 7.31 10.45
C GLN A 29 12.35 7.80 10.61
N ALA A 30 11.87 8.67 9.72
CA ALA A 30 10.48 9.14 9.72
C ALA A 30 9.49 7.97 9.55
N LEU A 31 9.78 7.05 8.64
CA LEU A 31 8.97 5.84 8.45
C LEU A 31 8.92 4.99 9.72
N ALA A 32 10.07 4.73 10.35
CA ALA A 32 10.11 3.97 11.61
C ALA A 32 9.27 4.63 12.71
N LEU A 33 9.37 5.96 12.86
CA LEU A 33 8.55 6.72 13.80
C LEU A 33 7.06 6.62 13.48
N ALA A 34 6.67 6.78 12.21
CA ALA A 34 5.28 6.66 11.79
C ALA A 34 4.71 5.27 12.06
N GLN A 35 5.50 4.21 11.84
CA GLN A 35 5.10 2.83 12.14
C GLN A 35 4.89 2.60 13.63
N VAL A 36 5.76 3.13 14.49
CA VAL A 36 5.62 3.02 15.95
C VAL A 36 4.40 3.80 16.45
N LEU A 37 4.11 4.96 15.84
CA LEU A 37 2.99 5.81 16.25
C LEU A 37 1.64 5.36 15.67
N PHE A 38 1.62 4.50 14.64
CA PHE A 38 0.43 4.17 13.86
C PHE A 38 -0.79 3.78 14.70
N GLU A 39 -0.60 2.94 15.72
CA GLU A 39 -1.69 2.48 16.60
C GLU A 39 -1.77 3.28 17.92
N ARG A 40 -0.73 4.05 18.23
CA ARG A 40 -0.54 4.71 19.53
C ARG A 40 -0.88 6.18 19.51
N TRP A 41 -1.02 6.77 18.33
CA TRP A 41 -1.36 8.16 18.16
C TRP A 41 -2.87 8.37 18.36
N GLN A 42 -3.23 9.45 19.07
CA GLN A 42 -4.61 9.71 19.44
C GLN A 42 -5.49 10.05 18.23
N ASP A 43 -4.93 10.71 17.23
CA ASP A 43 -5.62 11.08 16.00
C ASP A 43 -5.35 10.03 14.90
N ALA A 44 -6.37 9.22 14.60
CA ALA A 44 -6.26 8.16 13.60
C ALA A 44 -5.91 8.68 12.19
N ASP A 45 -6.45 9.82 11.79
CA ASP A 45 -6.21 10.39 10.46
C ASP A 45 -4.78 10.93 10.35
N GLU A 46 -4.27 11.59 11.40
CA GLU A 46 -2.85 12.00 11.44
C GLU A 46 -1.90 10.80 11.43
N ALA A 47 -2.24 9.72 12.14
CA ALA A 47 -1.42 8.51 12.19
C ALA A 47 -1.30 7.84 10.82
N VAL A 48 -2.42 7.70 10.13
CA VAL A 48 -2.48 7.15 8.78
C VAL A 48 -1.75 8.06 7.80
N ALA A 49 -1.98 9.38 7.85
CA ALA A 49 -1.31 10.34 6.99
C ALA A 49 0.21 10.30 7.16
N ALA A 50 0.71 10.23 8.39
CA ALA A 50 2.15 10.13 8.66
C ALA A 50 2.76 8.88 8.03
N CYS A 51 2.06 7.75 8.12
CA CYS A 51 2.51 6.48 7.54
C CYS A 51 2.51 6.55 6.01
N VAL A 52 1.47 7.10 5.40
CA VAL A 52 1.36 7.28 3.94
C VAL A 52 2.48 8.19 3.44
N ILE A 53 2.60 9.39 3.99
CA ILE A 53 3.61 10.38 3.58
C ILE A 53 5.02 9.78 3.68
N SER A 54 5.33 9.03 4.74
CA SER A 54 6.66 8.44 4.91
C SER A 54 7.02 7.41 3.82
N HIS A 55 6.05 6.60 3.36
CA HIS A 55 6.29 5.66 2.27
C HIS A 55 6.39 6.37 0.92
N HIS A 56 5.52 7.34 0.67
CA HIS A 56 5.53 8.08 -0.59
C HIS A 56 6.81 8.90 -0.77
N ASN A 57 7.30 9.54 0.29
CA ASN A 57 8.58 10.24 0.25
C ASN A 57 9.75 9.32 -0.11
N LEU A 58 9.75 8.07 0.39
CA LEU A 58 10.76 7.08 0.01
C LEU A 58 10.57 6.60 -1.44
N ALA A 59 9.33 6.44 -1.90
CA ALA A 59 9.04 6.10 -3.28
C ALA A 59 9.57 7.18 -4.25
N ASP A 60 9.26 8.45 -3.98
CA ASP A 60 9.73 9.60 -4.76
C ASP A 60 11.26 9.73 -4.72
N LEU A 61 11.88 9.45 -3.56
CA LEU A 61 13.32 9.41 -3.42
C LEU A 61 13.95 8.36 -4.33
N HIS A 62 13.39 7.15 -4.36
CA HIS A 62 13.89 6.08 -5.21
C HIS A 62 13.66 6.36 -6.70
N LEU A 63 12.56 7.02 -7.07
CA LEU A 63 12.38 7.53 -8.43
C LEU A 63 13.46 8.54 -8.83
N ARG A 64 13.84 9.45 -7.92
CA ARG A 64 14.92 10.41 -8.17
C ARG A 64 16.29 9.73 -8.29
N LEU A 65 16.50 8.62 -7.60
CA LEU A 65 17.67 7.74 -7.73
C LEU A 65 17.62 6.81 -8.96
N LYS A 66 16.59 6.90 -9.81
CA LYS A 66 16.37 6.01 -10.98
C LYS A 66 16.24 4.53 -10.58
N GLN A 67 15.57 4.31 -9.44
CA GLN A 67 15.31 3.01 -8.81
C GLN A 67 13.79 2.76 -8.70
N PRO A 68 13.07 2.60 -9.82
CA PRO A 68 11.62 2.46 -9.81
C PRO A 68 11.14 1.15 -9.16
N GLN A 69 11.95 0.09 -9.18
CA GLN A 69 11.59 -1.16 -8.50
C GLN A 69 11.46 -0.97 -6.98
N GLU A 70 12.37 -0.19 -6.39
CA GLU A 70 12.37 0.16 -4.98
C GLU A 70 11.21 1.10 -4.64
N SER A 71 10.86 2.02 -5.55
CA SER A 71 9.63 2.83 -5.42
C SER A 71 8.37 1.96 -5.34
N ALA A 72 8.27 0.95 -6.22
CA ALA A 72 7.16 0.01 -6.22
C ALA A 72 7.02 -0.74 -4.89
N GLU A 73 8.13 -1.10 -4.23
CA GLU A 73 8.11 -1.74 -2.91
C GLU A 73 7.42 -0.87 -1.86
N TYR A 74 7.74 0.43 -1.79
CA TYR A 74 7.12 1.33 -0.80
C TYR A 74 5.64 1.61 -1.08
N LEU A 75 5.27 1.84 -2.34
CA LEU A 75 3.87 2.07 -2.74
C LEU A 75 3.00 0.84 -2.46
N CYS A 76 3.50 -0.35 -2.78
CA CYS A 76 2.81 -1.60 -2.46
C CYS A 76 2.75 -1.85 -0.95
N ALA A 77 3.82 -1.56 -0.20
CA ALA A 77 3.87 -1.77 1.23
C ALA A 77 2.83 -0.92 1.98
N ILE A 78 2.72 0.38 1.66
CA ILE A 78 1.73 1.24 2.33
C ILE A 78 0.31 0.80 1.98
N HIS A 79 0.01 0.56 0.70
CA HIS A 79 -1.31 0.16 0.28
C HIS A 79 -1.75 -1.13 0.98
N GLN A 80 -0.87 -2.14 0.99
CA GLN A 80 -1.14 -3.41 1.67
C GLN A 80 -1.33 -3.22 3.19
N ARG A 81 -0.53 -2.36 3.83
CA ARG A 81 -0.65 -2.07 5.27
C ARG A 81 -2.00 -1.43 5.59
N LEU A 82 -2.48 -0.50 4.77
CA LEU A 82 -3.78 0.14 4.98
C LEU A 82 -4.95 -0.83 4.81
N LEU A 83 -4.88 -1.72 3.81
CA LEU A 83 -5.89 -2.78 3.65
C LEU A 83 -5.90 -3.77 4.82
N GLN A 84 -4.73 -4.13 5.34
CA GLN A 84 -4.64 -4.99 6.53
C GLN A 84 -5.21 -4.28 7.76
N ALA A 85 -4.84 -3.01 7.96
CA ALA A 85 -5.32 -2.22 9.09
C ALA A 85 -6.84 -2.01 9.04
N SER A 86 -7.44 -1.79 7.88
CA SER A 86 -8.89 -1.62 7.78
C SER A 86 -9.69 -2.88 8.12
N GLN A 87 -9.07 -4.06 8.00
CA GLN A 87 -9.68 -5.36 8.26
C GLN A 87 -9.36 -5.91 9.66
N ASP A 88 -8.37 -5.36 10.36
CA ASP A 88 -7.94 -5.86 11.66
C ASP A 88 -8.91 -5.42 12.78
N GLN A 89 -9.70 -6.37 13.28
CA GLN A 89 -10.69 -6.12 14.33
C GLN A 89 -10.10 -5.69 15.68
N ARG A 90 -8.79 -5.88 15.88
CA ARG A 90 -8.08 -5.47 17.10
C ARG A 90 -7.79 -3.96 17.12
N LEU A 91 -7.78 -3.31 15.96
CA LEU A 91 -7.55 -1.88 15.84
C LEU A 91 -8.82 -1.08 16.15
N SER A 92 -8.62 0.16 16.58
CA SER A 92 -9.74 1.06 16.87
C SER A 92 -10.59 1.31 15.62
N PRO A 93 -11.93 1.42 15.73
CA PRO A 93 -12.78 1.67 14.57
C PRO A 93 -12.36 2.91 13.76
N LEU A 94 -11.96 3.99 14.44
CA LEU A 94 -11.48 5.22 13.81
C LEU A 94 -10.24 4.97 12.94
N LEU A 95 -9.29 4.16 13.42
CA LEU A 95 -8.08 3.83 12.66
C LEU A 95 -8.38 2.97 11.44
N ARG A 96 -9.31 2.00 11.58
CA ARG A 96 -9.74 1.17 10.45
C ARG A 96 -10.42 1.99 9.37
N ASP A 97 -11.31 2.90 9.76
CA ASP A 97 -12.02 3.77 8.84
C ASP A 97 -11.07 4.74 8.12
N ALA A 98 -10.13 5.34 8.86
CA ALA A 98 -9.09 6.19 8.28
C ALA A 98 -8.20 5.42 7.30
N ALA A 99 -7.78 4.21 7.66
CA ALA A 99 -7.01 3.32 6.79
C ALA A 99 -7.80 2.94 5.53
N LEU A 100 -9.08 2.62 5.65
CA LEU A 100 -9.94 2.30 4.52
C LEU A 100 -10.05 3.48 3.54
N ARG A 101 -10.32 4.70 4.04
CA ARG A 101 -10.40 5.91 3.20
C ARG A 101 -9.11 6.17 2.43
N GLN A 102 -7.96 5.99 3.09
CA GLN A 102 -6.66 6.24 2.47
C GLN A 102 -6.19 5.09 1.57
N SER A 103 -6.74 3.88 1.74
CA SER A 103 -6.42 2.74 0.88
C SER A 103 -6.81 2.99 -0.58
N SER A 104 -7.94 3.66 -0.83
CA SER A 104 -8.36 4.04 -2.19
C SER A 104 -7.39 5.01 -2.84
N LYS A 105 -6.87 6.00 -2.11
CA LYS A 105 -5.93 7.00 -2.65
C LYS A 105 -4.59 6.37 -3.01
N THR A 106 -4.03 5.60 -2.08
CA THR A 106 -2.76 4.87 -2.31
C THR A 106 -2.88 3.85 -3.44
N TYR A 107 -4.06 3.28 -3.67
CA TYR A 107 -4.31 2.42 -4.83
C TYR A 107 -4.27 3.19 -6.15
N THR A 108 -4.93 4.35 -6.23
CA THR A 108 -4.86 5.21 -7.42
C THR A 108 -3.42 5.64 -7.72
N GLU A 109 -2.65 6.03 -6.71
CA GLU A 109 -1.24 6.39 -6.88
C GLU A 109 -0.38 5.20 -7.36
N LEU A 110 -0.64 3.99 -6.84
CA LEU A 110 -0.01 2.77 -7.34
C LEU A 110 -0.35 2.49 -8.80
N LEU A 111 -1.61 2.63 -9.21
CA LEU A 111 -2.01 2.44 -10.61
C LEU A 111 -1.38 3.49 -11.53
N ASN A 112 -1.30 4.74 -11.09
CA ASN A 112 -0.60 5.80 -11.83
C ASN A 112 0.88 5.47 -12.00
N PHE A 113 1.54 5.02 -10.93
CA PHE A 113 2.92 4.55 -10.99
C PHE A 113 3.11 3.42 -12.00
N ILE A 114 2.23 2.41 -12.00
CA ILE A 114 2.29 1.29 -12.96
C ILE A 114 2.10 1.78 -14.39
N SER A 115 1.21 2.76 -14.60
CA SER A 115 0.99 3.34 -15.93
C SER A 115 2.21 4.11 -16.46
N GLU A 116 3.00 4.72 -15.58
CA GLU A 116 4.16 5.54 -15.96
C GLU A 116 5.46 4.72 -16.07
N TYR A 117 5.71 3.82 -15.12
CA TYR A 117 6.97 3.07 -14.99
C TYR A 117 6.86 1.60 -15.40
N GLY A 118 5.64 1.11 -15.68
CA GLY A 118 5.38 -0.30 -15.94
C GLY A 118 5.20 -1.13 -14.67
N GLN A 119 5.01 -2.44 -14.88
CA GLN A 119 4.84 -3.39 -13.78
C GLN A 119 6.19 -3.88 -13.25
N TYR A 120 6.23 -4.12 -11.94
CA TYR A 120 7.36 -4.73 -11.25
C TYR A 120 6.89 -5.97 -10.47
N PRO A 121 7.79 -6.91 -10.11
CA PRO A 121 7.40 -8.14 -9.42
C PRO A 121 6.57 -7.92 -8.13
N ARG A 122 6.74 -6.78 -7.46
CA ARG A 122 5.93 -6.42 -6.30
C ARG A 122 4.51 -6.01 -6.67
N THR A 123 4.35 -5.18 -7.69
CA THR A 123 3.04 -4.68 -8.15
C THR A 123 2.22 -5.82 -8.73
N GLU A 124 2.83 -6.70 -9.52
CA GLU A 124 2.17 -7.90 -10.07
C GLU A 124 1.62 -8.78 -8.95
N ARG A 125 2.46 -9.18 -7.98
CA ARG A 125 2.03 -10.01 -6.85
C ARG A 125 0.87 -9.38 -6.06
N LEU A 126 0.89 -8.06 -5.89
CA LEU A 126 -0.17 -7.35 -5.17
C LEU A 126 -1.49 -7.37 -5.97
N LEU A 127 -1.43 -7.04 -7.27
CA LEU A 127 -2.60 -7.05 -8.14
C LEU A 127 -3.17 -8.46 -8.32
N TYR A 128 -2.33 -9.49 -8.46
CA TYR A 128 -2.78 -10.88 -8.48
C TYR A 128 -3.45 -11.28 -7.18
N ARG A 129 -2.93 -10.88 -6.02
CA ARG A 129 -3.58 -11.16 -4.72
C ARG A 129 -4.94 -10.48 -4.59
N GLN A 130 -5.10 -9.29 -5.15
CA GLN A 130 -6.36 -8.54 -5.16
C GLN A 130 -7.36 -9.10 -6.17
N GLY A 131 -6.90 -9.46 -7.38
CA GLY A 131 -7.70 -10.13 -8.41
C GLY A 131 -8.02 -11.60 -8.08
N ALA A 132 -7.28 -12.21 -7.15
CA ALA A 132 -7.55 -13.53 -6.59
C ALA A 132 -8.55 -13.50 -5.41
N GLN A 133 -9.16 -12.34 -5.08
CA GLN A 133 -10.55 -12.38 -4.64
C GLN A 133 -11.35 -12.73 -5.89
N PRO A 134 -11.81 -13.99 -6.05
CA PRO A 134 -12.57 -14.33 -7.22
C PRO A 134 -13.81 -13.45 -7.18
N ALA A 135 -14.00 -12.67 -8.23
CA ALA A 135 -15.33 -12.29 -8.61
C ALA A 135 -16.14 -13.60 -8.67
N LEU A 136 -17.00 -13.82 -7.67
CA LEU A 136 -18.04 -14.86 -7.65
C LEU A 136 -19.12 -14.60 -8.74
N PHE A 137 -18.73 -13.97 -9.84
CA PHE A 137 -19.56 -13.61 -10.97
C PHE A 137 -18.82 -13.97 -12.25
N ALA A 138 -18.62 -15.27 -12.46
CA ALA A 138 -18.43 -15.85 -13.78
C ALA A 138 -19.37 -17.05 -13.88
N GLY A 139 -20.53 -16.81 -14.50
CA GLY A 139 -21.29 -17.82 -15.24
C GLY A 139 -22.00 -18.89 -14.42
N GLN A 140 -23.29 -18.64 -14.16
CA GLN A 140 -24.25 -19.72 -14.32
C GLN A 140 -24.13 -20.26 -15.75
N GLU A 141 -23.53 -21.43 -15.92
CA GLU A 141 -23.85 -22.29 -17.06
C GLU A 141 -24.06 -23.70 -16.51
N GLN A 142 -25.34 -24.04 -16.37
CA GLN A 142 -25.83 -25.39 -16.18
C GLN A 142 -25.33 -26.26 -17.35
N LEU A 143 -24.45 -27.21 -17.08
CA LEU A 143 -24.27 -28.38 -17.93
C LEU A 143 -24.65 -29.62 -17.12
N GLN A 144 -25.91 -29.98 -17.31
CA GLN A 144 -26.57 -31.20 -16.86
C GLN A 144 -25.80 -32.42 -17.42
N PRO A 145 -25.46 -33.44 -16.61
CA PRO A 145 -24.85 -34.66 -17.15
C PRO A 145 -25.93 -35.47 -17.91
N PRO A 146 -25.63 -36.08 -19.07
CA PRO A 146 -26.56 -37.01 -19.69
C PRO A 146 -26.62 -38.29 -18.84
N ALA A 147 -27.82 -38.63 -18.39
CA ALA A 147 -28.12 -39.90 -17.75
C ALA A 147 -27.93 -41.03 -18.77
N LEU A 148 -26.80 -41.74 -18.67
CA LEU A 148 -26.64 -43.03 -19.35
C LEU A 148 -27.39 -44.09 -18.54
N HIS A 149 -28.59 -44.44 -19.01
CA HIS A 149 -29.27 -45.67 -18.63
C HIS A 149 -28.40 -46.86 -19.03
N TYR A 150 -27.83 -47.55 -18.05
CA TYR A 150 -27.30 -48.90 -18.25
C TYR A 150 -28.41 -49.89 -17.91
N GLY A 151 -28.86 -50.64 -18.91
CA GLY A 151 -29.92 -51.63 -18.79
C GLY A 151 -29.52 -52.78 -17.86
N THR A 152 -30.50 -53.28 -17.12
CA THR A 152 -30.44 -54.55 -16.41
C THR A 152 -31.73 -55.31 -16.65
N HIS A 153 -31.56 -56.53 -17.19
CA HIS A 153 -32.49 -57.65 -17.32
C HIS A 153 -33.55 -57.60 -18.44
#